data_AF-A0A3N5LFI8-F1
#
_entry.id   AF-A0A3N5LFI8-F1
#
_cell.length_a   1.000
_cell.length_b   1.000
_cell.length_c   1.000
_cell.angle_alpha   90.00
_cell.angle_beta   90.00
_cell.angle_gamma   90.00
#
_symmetry.space_group_name_H-M   'P 1'
#
loop_
_entity.id
_entity.type
_entity.pdbx_description
1 polymer ?
#
loop_
_entity_poly.entity_id
_entity_poly.type
_entity_poly.pdbx_seq_one_letter_code
_entity_poly.pdbx_strand_id
1 'polypeptide(L)'
;MELISELQTSRTFFLISAIINLLVSVGWVISGPAIVVGTCGVGCLFFIIPIISIISTVMDFIAYNKLSSLNKTGTYQTIQIAAILEIVTIVCGNIISMVFGIITLTNLNKEHVKAFLREKGVF
;
A
#
# COMPACT_ATOMS: atom_id res chain seq x y z
N MET A 1 -13.17 11.33 19.46
CA MET A 1 -13.30 11.92 18.10
C MET A 1 -12.02 11.74 17.29
N GLU A 2 -10.84 11.87 17.90
CA GLU A 2 -9.53 11.66 17.25
C GLU A 2 -9.35 10.29 16.58
N LEU A 3 -9.90 9.22 17.16
CA LEU A 3 -9.77 7.88 16.60
C LEU A 3 -10.41 7.74 15.20
N ILE A 4 -11.58 8.36 15.01
CA ILE A 4 -12.32 8.32 13.75
C ILE A 4 -11.56 9.12 12.69
N SER A 5 -10.95 10.25 13.08
CA SER A 5 -10.11 11.02 12.16
C SER A 5 -8.83 10.27 11.79
N GLU A 6 -8.13 9.62 12.74
CA GLU A 6 -6.92 8.83 12.42
C GLU A 6 -7.21 7.65 11.46
N LEU A 7 -8.37 7.00 11.61
CA LEU A 7 -8.84 5.95 10.71
C LEU A 7 -9.21 6.49 9.33
N GLN A 8 -9.89 7.64 9.25
CA GLN A 8 -10.19 8.29 7.96
C GLN A 8 -8.91 8.75 7.25
N THR A 9 -7.97 9.32 7.98
CA THR A 9 -6.66 9.73 7.44
C THR A 9 -5.88 8.53 6.90
N SER A 10 -5.86 7.40 7.63
CA SER A 10 -5.20 6.18 7.16
C SER A 10 -5.88 5.60 5.91
N ARG A 11 -7.22 5.68 5.80
CA ARG A 11 -7.93 5.31 4.56
C ARG A 11 -7.54 6.19 3.38
N THR A 12 -7.46 7.50 3.58
CA THR A 12 -7.06 8.43 2.52
C THR A 12 -5.62 8.17 2.07
N PHE A 13 -4.72 7.85 3.00
CA PHE A 13 -3.34 7.48 2.67
C PHE A 13 -3.25 6.22 1.82
N PHE A 14 -3.96 5.15 2.15
CA PHE A 14 -4.01 3.95 1.29
C PHE A 14 -4.55 4.25 -0.10
N LEU A 15 -5.57 5.11 -0.22
CA LEU A 15 -6.17 5.43 -1.52
C LEU A 15 -5.21 6.28 -2.37
N ILE A 16 -4.56 7.28 -1.78
CA ILE A 16 -3.53 8.09 -2.46
C ILE A 16 -2.36 7.21 -2.87
N SER A 17 -1.90 6.34 -1.98
CA SER A 17 -0.78 5.44 -2.21
C SER A 17 -1.08 4.41 -3.30
N ALA A 18 -2.31 3.87 -3.35
CA ALA A 18 -2.78 3.02 -4.44
C ALA A 18 -2.77 3.77 -5.79
N ILE A 19 -3.23 5.03 -5.82
CA ILE A 19 -3.20 5.86 -7.04
C ILE A 19 -1.75 6.10 -7.50
N ILE A 20 -0.84 6.42 -6.57
CA ILE A 20 0.58 6.65 -6.89
C ILE A 20 1.23 5.37 -7.38
N ASN A 21 1.01 4.23 -6.71
CA ASN A 21 1.52 2.93 -7.16
C ASN A 21 0.99 2.55 -8.55
N LEU A 22 -0.26 2.87 -8.84
CA LEU A 22 -0.85 2.66 -10.17
C LEU A 22 -0.22 3.58 -11.22
N LEU A 23 0.00 4.87 -10.91
CA LEU A 23 0.70 5.81 -11.78
C LEU A 23 2.15 5.40 -12.04
N VAL A 24 2.88 4.93 -11.02
CA VAL A 24 4.25 4.43 -11.14
C VAL A 24 4.29 3.16 -11.99
N SER A 25 3.35 2.24 -11.77
CA SER A 25 3.17 1.03 -12.58
C SER A 25 2.94 1.36 -14.06
N VAL A 26 1.99 2.26 -14.35
CA VAL A 26 1.69 2.71 -15.72
C VAL A 26 2.88 3.44 -16.34
N GLY A 27 3.57 4.27 -15.55
CA GLY A 27 4.81 4.94 -15.96
C GLY A 27 5.87 3.94 -16.42
N TRP A 28 6.12 2.89 -15.62
CA TRP A 28 7.05 1.80 -15.97
C TRP A 28 6.61 0.99 -17.18
N VAL A 29 5.31 0.77 -17.40
CA VAL A 29 4.80 0.07 -18.59
C VAL A 29 4.99 0.92 -19.86
N ILE A 30 4.87 2.24 -19.76
CA ILE A 30 5.04 3.16 -20.89
C ILE A 30 6.54 3.40 -21.19
N SER A 31 7.36 3.61 -20.15
CA SER A 31 8.80 3.87 -20.30
C SER A 31 9.63 2.59 -20.44
N GLY A 32 9.11 1.45 -19.98
CA GLY A 32 9.76 0.15 -20.00
C GLY A 32 10.25 -0.27 -21.40
N PRO A 33 9.42 -0.21 -22.45
CA PRO A 33 9.84 -0.50 -23.82
C PRO A 33 10.99 0.39 -24.30
N ALA A 34 10.99 1.67 -23.94
CA ALA A 34 12.06 2.60 -24.31
C ALA A 34 13.39 2.25 -23.60
N ILE A 35 13.31 1.84 -22.33
CA ILE A 35 14.48 1.40 -21.55
C ILE A 35 15.00 0.06 -22.09
N VAL A 36 14.12 -0.87 -22.48
CA VAL A 36 14.50 -2.17 -23.06
C VAL A 36 15.24 -1.97 -24.38
N VAL A 37 14.74 -1.08 -25.25
CA VAL A 37 15.40 -0.75 -26.51
C VAL A 37 16.74 -0.04 -26.26
N GLY A 38 16.78 0.91 -25.32
CA GLY A 38 18.01 1.66 -25.00
C GLY A 38 19.09 0.85 -24.29
N THR A 39 18.71 -0.23 -23.59
CA THR A 39 19.63 -1.11 -22.87
C THR A 39 19.89 -2.44 -23.59
N CYS A 40 19.52 -2.53 -24.88
CA CYS A 40 19.70 -3.73 -25.70
C CYS A 40 19.13 -5.00 -25.05
N GLY A 41 17.94 -4.93 -24.46
CA GLY A 41 17.24 -6.09 -23.89
C GLY A 41 17.55 -6.38 -22.41
N VAL A 42 18.54 -5.73 -21.79
CA VAL A 42 18.82 -5.91 -20.35
C VAL A 42 17.70 -5.33 -19.48
N GLY A 43 17.00 -4.30 -19.97
CA GLY A 43 15.80 -3.74 -19.37
C GLY A 43 14.66 -4.75 -19.16
N CYS A 44 14.66 -5.89 -19.85
CA CYS A 44 13.66 -6.95 -19.65
C CYS A 44 13.71 -7.55 -18.23
N LEU A 45 14.88 -7.58 -17.58
CA LEU A 45 15.01 -8.09 -16.21
C LEU A 45 14.32 -7.18 -15.17
N PHE A 46 14.14 -5.90 -15.51
CA PHE A 46 13.51 -4.91 -14.64
C PHE A 46 11.97 -4.92 -14.74
N PHE A 47 11.35 -5.73 -15.60
CA PHE A 47 9.88 -5.88 -15.64
C PHE A 47 9.29 -6.55 -14.39
N ILE A 48 10.11 -7.19 -13.56
CA ILE A 48 9.67 -7.70 -12.25
C ILE A 48 9.30 -6.57 -11.29
N ILE A 49 9.91 -5.38 -11.45
CA ILE A 49 9.68 -4.23 -10.58
C ILE A 49 8.21 -3.74 -10.60
N PRO A 50 7.59 -3.45 -11.77
CA PRO A 50 6.21 -3.00 -11.80
C PRO A 50 5.19 -4.02 -11.26
N ILE A 51 5.51 -5.32 -11.28
CA ILE A 51 4.63 -6.37 -10.73
C ILE A 51 4.42 -6.17 -9.22
N ILE A 52 5.46 -5.77 -8.49
CA ILE A 52 5.38 -5.52 -7.05
C ILE A 52 4.47 -4.32 -6.77
N SER A 53 4.59 -3.23 -7.54
CA SER A 53 3.71 -2.07 -7.42
C SER A 53 2.24 -2.39 -7.73
N ILE A 54 1.97 -3.28 -8.70
CA ILE A 54 0.60 -3.73 -9.01
C ILE A 54 0.02 -4.54 -7.85
N ILE A 55 0.79 -5.49 -7.29
CA ILE A 55 0.37 -6.29 -6.14
C ILE A 55 0.10 -5.39 -4.93
N SER A 56 0.96 -4.40 -4.68
CA SER A 56 0.75 -3.40 -3.61
C SER A 56 -0.55 -2.63 -3.84
N THR A 57 -0.81 -2.15 -5.06
CA THR A 57 -2.04 -1.41 -5.40
C THR A 57 -3.30 -2.23 -5.09
N VAL A 58 -3.30 -3.52 -5.43
CA VAL A 58 -4.43 -4.42 -5.15
C VAL A 58 -4.62 -4.59 -3.64
N MET A 59 -3.53 -4.77 -2.90
CA MET A 59 -3.57 -4.93 -1.45
C MET A 59 -4.01 -3.65 -0.73
N ASP A 60 -3.62 -2.47 -1.21
CA ASP A 60 -4.06 -1.17 -0.69
C ASP A 60 -5.57 -0.98 -0.92
N PHE A 61 -6.10 -1.39 -2.08
CA PHE A 61 -7.54 -1.39 -2.35
C PHE A 61 -8.33 -2.34 -1.45
N ILE A 62 -7.78 -3.53 -1.18
CA ILE A 62 -8.39 -4.50 -0.25
C ILE A 62 -8.35 -3.94 1.17
N ALA A 63 -7.23 -3.37 1.60
CA ALA A 63 -7.10 -2.72 2.91
C ALA A 63 -8.08 -1.56 3.06
N TYR A 64 -8.23 -0.71 2.03
CA TYR A 64 -9.21 0.37 1.99
C TYR A 64 -10.65 -0.15 2.11
N ASN A 65 -11.03 -1.18 1.35
CA ASN A 65 -12.37 -1.76 1.42
C ASN A 65 -12.65 -2.43 2.77
N LYS A 66 -11.67 -3.13 3.35
CA LYS A 66 -11.81 -3.74 4.69
C LYS A 66 -11.89 -2.69 5.80
N LEU A 67 -11.07 -1.64 5.72
CA LEU A 67 -11.18 -0.48 6.60
C LEU A 67 -12.54 0.18 6.47
N SER A 68 -13.08 0.33 5.26
CA SER A 68 -14.42 0.89 4.97
C SER A 68 -15.54 0.07 5.59
N SER A 69 -15.45 -1.26 5.45
CA SER A 69 -16.47 -2.19 5.91
C SER A 69 -16.45 -2.43 7.42
N LEU A 70 -15.33 -2.27 8.14
CA LEU A 70 -15.21 -2.51 9.59
C LEU A 70 -15.79 -3.86 10.10
N ASN A 71 -15.94 -4.87 9.24
CA ASN A 71 -16.85 -5.99 9.51
C ASN A 71 -16.27 -7.39 9.26
N LYS A 72 -14.95 -7.60 9.26
CA LYS A 72 -14.41 -8.97 9.19
C LYS A 72 -13.14 -9.17 10.02
N THR A 73 -13.15 -10.25 10.79
CA THR A 73 -12.01 -10.97 11.37
C THR A 73 -10.84 -11.03 10.36
N GLY A 74 -9.62 -10.69 10.79
CA GLY A 74 -8.43 -10.66 9.91
C GLY A 74 -8.21 -9.37 9.11
N THR A 75 -8.95 -8.29 9.38
CA THR A 75 -8.67 -6.97 8.79
C THR A 75 -7.36 -6.40 9.32
N TYR A 76 -6.99 -6.66 10.58
CA TYR A 76 -5.70 -6.23 11.14
C TYR A 76 -4.50 -6.77 10.34
N GLN A 77 -4.45 -8.08 10.09
CA GLN A 77 -3.40 -8.70 9.28
C GLN A 77 -3.38 -8.16 7.86
N THR A 78 -4.55 -7.91 7.26
CA THR A 78 -4.62 -7.40 5.88
C THR A 78 -4.04 -6.00 5.77
N ILE A 79 -4.37 -5.11 6.71
CA ILE A 79 -3.84 -3.73 6.73
C ILE A 79 -2.34 -3.76 7.04
N GLN A 80 -1.89 -4.64 7.94
CA GLN A 80 -0.46 -4.79 8.23
C GLN A 80 0.32 -5.28 7.01
N ILE A 81 -0.18 -6.29 6.29
CA ILE A 81 0.45 -6.80 5.08
C ILE A 81 0.47 -5.73 3.98
N ALA A 82 -0.63 -4.98 3.81
CA ALA A 82 -0.68 -3.88 2.85
C ALA A 82 0.35 -2.79 3.18
N ALA A 83 0.45 -2.35 4.44
CA ALA A 83 1.44 -1.36 4.87
C ALA A 83 2.89 -1.85 4.70
N ILE A 84 3.16 -3.15 4.89
CA ILE A 84 4.47 -3.74 4.60
C ILE A 84 4.75 -3.73 3.09
N LEU A 85 3.76 -4.08 2.26
CA LEU A 85 3.88 -4.02 0.80
C LEU A 85 4.16 -2.59 0.31
N GLU A 86 3.49 -1.58 0.87
CA GLU A 86 3.77 -0.17 0.58
C GLU A 86 5.23 0.20 0.89
N ILE A 87 5.79 -0.27 2.01
CA ILE A 87 7.21 -0.06 2.33
C ILE A 87 8.11 -0.73 1.28
N VAL A 88 7.76 -1.94 0.84
CA VAL A 88 8.52 -2.70 -0.17
C VAL A 88 8.45 -2.02 -1.55
N THR A 89 7.43 -1.20 -1.84
CA THR A 89 7.36 -0.43 -3.10
C THR A 89 8.49 0.62 -3.25
N ILE A 90 9.30 0.86 -2.22
CA ILE A 90 10.54 1.65 -2.36
C ILE A 90 11.50 1.03 -3.41
N VAL A 91 11.51 -0.29 -3.56
CA VAL A 91 12.32 -1.00 -4.58
C VAL A 91 11.87 -0.61 -6.00
N CYS A 92 10.63 -0.13 -6.13
CA CYS A 92 10.07 0.39 -7.38
C CYS A 92 10.27 1.90 -7.56
N GLY A 93 10.99 2.55 -6.64
CA GLY A 93 11.22 4.00 -6.62
C GLY A 93 10.09 4.80 -5.99
N ASN A 94 9.10 4.16 -5.35
CA ASN A 94 7.96 4.85 -4.76
C ASN A 94 8.20 5.20 -3.27
N ILE A 95 8.93 6.29 -3.05
CA ILE A 95 9.26 6.80 -1.71
C ILE A 95 7.99 7.29 -0.97
N ILE A 96 6.99 7.79 -1.71
CA ILE A 96 5.77 8.34 -1.11
C ILE A 96 4.92 7.24 -0.48
N SER A 97 4.70 6.14 -1.20
CA SER A 97 4.00 4.97 -0.66
C SER A 97 4.73 4.37 0.54
N MET A 98 6.07 4.36 0.55
CA MET A 98 6.83 3.94 1.72
C MET A 98 6.52 4.79 2.97
N VAL A 99 6.45 6.12 2.82
CA VAL A 99 6.12 7.01 3.95
C VAL A 99 4.72 6.73 4.48
N PHE A 100 3.74 6.50 3.60
CA PHE A 100 2.38 6.13 3.99
C PHE A 100 2.32 4.77 4.70
N GLY A 101 3.08 3.79 4.24
CA GLY A 101 3.17 2.47 4.88
C GLY A 101 3.73 2.56 6.31
N ILE A 102 4.79 3.37 6.50
CA ILE A 102 5.40 3.61 7.81
C ILE A 102 4.41 4.31 8.76
N ILE A 103 3.73 5.36 8.30
CA ILE A 103 2.74 6.09 9.12
C ILE A 103 1.60 5.15 9.51
N THR A 104 1.13 4.33 8.58
CA THR A 104 0.05 3.38 8.82
C THR A 104 0.44 2.30 9.82
N LEU A 105 1.63 1.71 9.68
CA LEU A 105 2.16 0.75 10.64
C LEU A 105 2.33 1.37 12.03
N THR A 106 2.81 2.61 12.09
CA THR A 106 2.97 3.34 13.35
C THR A 106 1.62 3.58 14.02
N ASN A 107 0.61 3.99 13.25
CA ASN A 107 -0.77 4.16 13.74
C ASN A 107 -1.41 2.84 14.20
N LEU A 108 -1.21 1.74 13.47
CA LEU A 108 -1.68 0.40 13.85
C LEU A 108 -0.97 -0.15 15.10
N ASN A 109 0.24 0.31 15.40
CA ASN A 109 1.00 -0.16 16.55
C ASN A 109 0.58 0.54 17.86
N LYS A 110 -0.12 1.68 17.79
CA LYS A 110 -0.62 2.41 18.96
C LYS A 110 -1.62 1.55 19.76
N GLU A 111 -1.47 1.51 21.08
CA GLU A 111 -2.28 0.65 21.96
C GLU A 111 -3.78 0.95 21.88
N HIS A 112 -4.15 2.22 21.71
CA HIS A 112 -5.55 2.64 21.59
C HIS A 112 -6.23 2.13 20.31
N VAL A 113 -5.48 2.01 19.21
CA VAL A 113 -5.98 1.46 17.93
C VAL A 113 -6.13 -0.06 18.04
N LYS A 114 -5.17 -0.75 18.67
CA LYS A 114 -5.27 -2.19 18.93
C LYS A 114 -6.44 -2.52 19.85
N ALA A 115 -6.65 -1.73 20.91
CA ALA A 115 -7.78 -1.90 21.82
C ALA A 115 -9.12 -1.75 21.09
N PHE A 116 -9.26 -0.70 20.27
CA PHE A 116 -10.48 -0.47 19.47
C PHE A 116 -10.74 -1.58 18.43
N LEU A 117 -9.70 -2.06 17.75
CA LEU A 117 -9.83 -3.16 16.78
C LEU A 117 -10.18 -4.49 17.46
N ARG A 118 -9.70 -4.72 18.68
CA ARG A 118 -10.04 -5.87 19.51
C ARG A 118 -11.49 -5.78 20.02
N GLU A 119 -11.93 -4.60 20.43
CA GLU A 119 -13.30 -4.31 20.88
C GLU A 119 -14.32 -4.48 19.74
N LYS A 120 -13.93 -4.13 18.51
CA LYS A 120 -14.74 -4.34 17.29
C LYS A 120 -14.76 -5.80 16.80
N GLY A 121 -14.03 -6.72 17.42
CA GLY A 121 -13.96 -8.14 17.00
C GLY A 121 -13.19 -8.38 15.70
N VAL A 122 -12.25 -7.48 15.36
CA VAL A 122 -11.59 -7.41 14.04
C VAL A 122 -10.20 -8.10 14.02
N PHE A 123 -9.80 -8.68 15.15
CA PHE A 123 -8.57 -9.46 15.28
C PHE A 123 -8.60 -10.72 14.41
#